data_AF-A0A967NV53-F1
#
_entry.id   AF-A0A967NV53-F1
#
_cell.length_a   1.000
_cell.length_b   1.000
_cell.length_c   1.000
_cell.angle_alpha   90.00
_cell.angle_beta   90.00
_cell.angle_gamma   90.00
#
_symmetry.space_group_name_H-M   'P 1'
#
loop_
_entity.id
_entity.type
_entity.pdbx_description
1 polymer ?
#
loop_
_entity_poly.entity_id
_entity_poly.type
_entity_poly.pdbx_seq_one_letter_code
_entity_poly.pdbx_strand_id
1 'polypeptide(L)'
;RNTGINKGYDEQESVWVSTLAAYLGAMLEQTRWRTMTERRIAELSAEAKALALKEQSLKRDFSAVLSGPPGIISHRELREAIYAYSRPDRLKSIISRHGSTLAVLPDIANSEMQPVQALQQQLVLALDSLKPLGNLPSLESLRERPIRNKRRGHLPTSIANYYTLRLVMTGHTHETIAEMLEISPRQVRNYLNQALDAIKVYLEQPQNHSKAKIA
;
A
#
# COMPACT_ATOMS: atom_id res chain seq x y z
N ARG A 1 -40.81 -19.34 93.22
CA ARG A 1 -39.51 -18.90 92.66
C ARG A 1 -39.10 -19.91 91.60
N ASN A 2 -39.29 -19.61 90.31
CA ASN A 2 -38.73 -20.34 89.16
C ASN A 2 -38.78 -19.37 87.96
N THR A 3 -37.87 -18.41 87.93
CA THR A 3 -37.76 -17.39 86.86
C THR A 3 -36.37 -17.34 86.22
N GLY A 4 -35.48 -18.28 86.56
CA GLY A 4 -34.08 -18.30 86.10
C GLY A 4 -33.80 -19.21 84.92
N ILE A 5 -34.65 -20.20 84.63
CA ILE A 5 -34.37 -21.22 83.60
C ILE A 5 -34.78 -20.76 82.19
N ASN A 6 -35.86 -19.98 82.05
CA ASN A 6 -36.30 -19.49 80.74
C ASN A 6 -35.41 -18.38 80.16
N LYS A 7 -34.79 -17.54 81.01
CA LYS A 7 -33.92 -16.44 80.53
C LYS A 7 -32.68 -16.93 79.78
N GLY A 8 -32.09 -18.06 80.19
CA GLY A 8 -30.91 -18.62 79.52
C GLY A 8 -31.22 -19.24 78.16
N TYR A 9 -32.44 -19.77 77.99
CA TYR A 9 -32.93 -20.26 76.69
C TYR A 9 -33.20 -19.10 75.72
N ASP A 10 -33.88 -18.04 76.20
CA ASP A 10 -34.16 -16.85 75.39
C ASP A 10 -32.86 -16.15 74.92
N GLU A 11 -31.84 -16.10 75.78
CA GLU A 11 -30.51 -15.54 75.43
C GLU A 11 -29.79 -16.39 74.38
N GLN A 12 -29.80 -17.72 74.50
CA GLN A 12 -29.19 -18.61 73.51
C GLN A 12 -29.91 -18.53 72.16
N GLU A 13 -31.25 -18.51 72.15
CA GLU A 13 -32.05 -18.33 70.94
C GLU A 13 -31.73 -16.99 70.27
N SER A 14 -31.56 -15.90 71.03
CA SER A 14 -31.19 -14.60 70.48
C SER A 14 -29.80 -14.61 69.80
N VAL A 15 -28.83 -15.33 70.37
CA VAL A 15 -27.49 -15.49 69.80
C VAL A 15 -27.56 -16.32 68.51
N TRP A 16 -28.31 -17.42 68.49
CA TRP A 16 -28.51 -18.23 67.28
C TRP A 16 -29.24 -17.47 66.16
N VAL A 17 -30.26 -16.69 66.49
CA VAL A 17 -30.97 -15.86 65.51
C VAL A 17 -30.06 -14.77 64.97
N SER A 18 -29.24 -14.13 65.81
CA SER A 18 -28.32 -13.08 65.37
C SER A 18 -27.18 -13.60 64.48
N THR A 19 -26.61 -14.76 64.82
CA THR A 19 -25.56 -15.40 64.02
C THR A 19 -26.11 -15.90 62.68
N LEU A 20 -27.31 -16.48 62.66
CA LEU A 20 -28.00 -16.88 61.43
C LEU A 20 -28.35 -15.67 60.56
N ALA A 21 -28.84 -14.57 61.15
CA ALA A 21 -29.10 -13.33 60.43
C ALA A 21 -27.82 -12.71 59.83
N ALA A 22 -26.71 -12.74 60.57
CA ALA A 22 -25.41 -12.28 60.08
C ALA A 22 -24.89 -13.13 58.91
N TYR A 23 -25.02 -14.46 58.99
CA TYR A 23 -24.64 -15.37 57.92
C TYR A 23 -25.49 -15.17 56.66
N LEU A 24 -26.82 -15.07 56.81
CA LEU A 24 -27.72 -14.76 55.69
C LEU A 24 -27.43 -13.37 55.10
N GLY A 25 -27.14 -12.37 55.93
CA GLY A 25 -26.73 -11.04 55.50
C GLY A 25 -25.46 -11.06 54.66
N ALA A 26 -24.42 -11.74 55.13
CA ALA A 26 -23.15 -11.89 54.41
C ALA A 26 -23.33 -12.61 53.06
N MET A 27 -24.16 -13.66 53.02
CA MET A 27 -24.49 -14.38 51.78
C MET A 27 -25.24 -13.49 50.77
N LEU A 28 -26.19 -12.67 51.23
CA LEU A 28 -26.92 -11.72 50.39
C LEU A 28 -26.02 -10.58 49.89
N GLU A 29 -25.09 -10.09 50.70
CA GLU A 29 -24.10 -9.11 50.26
C GLU A 29 -23.13 -9.72 49.24
N GLN A 30 -22.68 -10.95 49.45
CA GLN A 30 -21.78 -11.63 48.52
C GLN A 30 -22.44 -11.83 47.15
N THR A 31 -23.73 -12.20 47.12
CA THR A 31 -24.48 -12.34 45.85
C THR A 31 -24.69 -11.00 45.15
N ARG A 32 -24.97 -9.92 45.90
CA ARG A 32 -25.01 -8.56 45.36
C ARG A 32 -23.67 -8.13 44.76
N TRP A 33 -22.55 -8.38 45.46
CA TRP A 33 -21.22 -8.08 44.94
C TRP A 33 -20.93 -8.84 43.65
N ARG A 34 -21.23 -10.14 43.61
CA ARG A 34 -21.04 -10.96 42.40
C ARG A 34 -21.81 -10.41 41.21
N THR A 35 -23.10 -10.14 41.37
CA THR A 35 -23.93 -9.57 40.30
C THR A 35 -23.45 -8.20 39.83
N MET A 36 -23.00 -7.33 40.74
CA MET A 36 -22.40 -6.04 40.39
C MET A 36 -21.07 -6.21 39.64
N THR A 37 -20.21 -7.13 40.07
CA THR A 37 -18.93 -7.41 39.39
C THR A 37 -19.14 -8.01 38.01
N GLU A 38 -20.09 -8.92 37.85
CA GLU A 38 -20.43 -9.53 36.55
C GLU A 38 -20.94 -8.48 35.57
N ARG A 39 -21.81 -7.57 36.02
CA ARG A 39 -22.26 -6.42 35.20
C ARG A 39 -21.09 -5.53 34.81
N ARG A 40 -20.20 -5.21 35.76
CA ARG A 40 -19.04 -4.35 35.48
C ARG A 40 -18.06 -5.00 34.50
N ILE A 41 -17.84 -6.32 34.61
CA ILE A 41 -17.02 -7.08 33.66
C ILE A 41 -17.67 -7.06 32.28
N ALA A 42 -18.99 -7.24 32.19
CA ALA A 42 -19.72 -7.18 30.93
C ALA A 42 -19.60 -5.80 30.25
N GLU A 43 -19.78 -4.71 31.00
CA GLU A 43 -19.58 -3.34 30.53
C GLU A 43 -18.17 -3.12 29.99
N LEU A 44 -17.14 -3.44 30.78
CA LEU A 44 -15.74 -3.28 30.38
C LEU A 44 -15.39 -4.14 29.15
N SER A 45 -15.99 -5.34 29.04
CA SER A 45 -15.81 -6.20 27.86
C SER A 45 -16.46 -5.61 26.59
N ALA A 46 -17.58 -4.91 26.73
CA ALA A 46 -18.24 -4.23 25.62
C ALA A 46 -17.46 -2.99 25.19
N GLU A 47 -16.96 -2.20 26.15
CA GLU A 47 -16.07 -1.06 25.89
C GLU A 47 -14.79 -1.51 25.18
N ALA A 48 -14.16 -2.59 25.61
CA ALA A 48 -12.98 -3.15 24.96
C ALA A 48 -13.25 -3.57 23.50
N LYS A 49 -14.40 -4.21 23.23
CA LYS A 49 -14.80 -4.56 21.86
C LYS A 49 -15.05 -3.32 20.99
N ALA A 50 -15.70 -2.30 21.53
CA ALA A 50 -15.94 -1.04 20.82
C ALA A 50 -14.63 -0.32 20.48
N LEU A 51 -13.67 -0.30 21.41
CA LEU A 51 -12.34 0.26 21.17
C LEU A 51 -11.56 -0.54 20.13
N ALA A 52 -11.63 -1.88 20.15
CA ALA A 52 -10.99 -2.71 19.13
C ALA A 52 -11.55 -2.45 17.72
N LEU A 53 -12.86 -2.27 17.59
CA LEU A 53 -13.49 -1.89 16.32
C LEU A 53 -13.02 -0.51 15.84
N LYS A 54 -12.91 0.46 16.76
CA LYS A 54 -12.39 1.80 16.45
C LYS A 54 -10.92 1.79 16.06
N GLU A 55 -10.10 0.95 16.71
CA GLU A 55 -8.70 0.77 16.32
C GLU A 55 -8.60 0.15 14.91
N GLN A 56 -9.44 -0.82 14.58
CA GLN A 56 -9.49 -1.39 13.24
C GLN A 56 -9.93 -0.37 12.18
N SER A 57 -10.93 0.47 12.47
CA SER A 57 -11.33 1.53 11.53
C SER A 57 -10.20 2.55 11.35
N LEU A 58 -9.55 2.98 12.43
CA LEU A 58 -8.42 3.91 12.36
C LEU A 58 -7.22 3.31 11.62
N LYS A 59 -6.94 2.01 11.78
CA LYS A 59 -5.91 1.32 10.98
C LYS A 59 -6.25 1.32 9.49
N ARG A 60 -7.52 1.12 9.13
CA ARG A 60 -7.99 1.21 7.74
C ARG A 60 -7.85 2.64 7.22
N ASP A 61 -8.31 3.63 7.96
CA ASP A 61 -8.21 5.04 7.59
C ASP A 61 -6.75 5.49 7.45
N PHE A 62 -5.89 5.09 8.39
CA PHE A 62 -4.46 5.38 8.34
C PHE A 62 -3.78 4.69 7.15
N SER A 63 -4.14 3.43 6.84
CA SER A 63 -3.65 2.76 5.65
C SER A 63 -4.09 3.45 4.36
N ALA A 64 -5.33 3.96 4.31
CA ALA A 64 -5.85 4.71 3.17
C ALA A 64 -5.18 6.09 3.01
N VAL A 65 -4.83 6.75 4.12
CA VAL A 65 -4.08 8.02 4.11
C VAL A 65 -2.62 7.79 3.71
N LEU A 66 -1.98 6.73 4.21
CA LEU A 66 -0.60 6.38 3.85
C LEU A 66 -0.45 5.95 2.38
N SER A 67 -1.47 5.31 1.80
CA SER A 67 -1.50 5.03 0.37
C SER A 67 -1.66 6.28 -0.51
N GLY A 68 -1.88 7.46 0.09
CA GLY A 68 -2.23 8.67 -0.63
C GLY A 68 -3.61 8.57 -1.29
N PRO A 69 -4.06 9.63 -1.99
CA PRO A 69 -5.21 9.49 -2.86
C PRO A 69 -4.93 8.39 -3.90
N PRO A 70 -5.92 7.54 -4.23
CA PRO A 70 -5.75 6.51 -5.24
C PRO A 70 -5.26 7.16 -6.54
N GLY A 71 -4.07 6.78 -6.99
CA GLY A 71 -3.51 7.27 -8.25
C GLY A 71 -2.42 8.33 -8.17
N ILE A 72 -1.70 8.51 -7.05
CA ILE A 72 -0.38 9.19 -7.10
C ILE A 72 0.72 8.12 -7.07
N ILE A 73 1.23 7.78 -8.25
CA ILE A 73 2.33 6.83 -8.37
C ILE A 73 3.62 7.49 -7.88
N SER A 74 4.34 6.83 -6.99
CA SER A 74 5.60 7.36 -6.50
C SER A 74 6.68 7.28 -7.60
N HIS A 75 7.32 8.41 -7.89
CA HIS A 75 8.34 8.49 -8.95
C HIS A 75 9.53 7.55 -8.66
N ARG A 76 9.82 7.30 -7.39
CA ARG A 76 10.85 6.37 -6.93
C ARG A 76 10.49 4.92 -7.23
N GLU A 77 9.27 4.47 -6.90
CA GLU A 77 8.85 3.10 -7.19
C GLU A 77 8.77 2.84 -8.69
N LEU A 78 8.27 3.80 -9.47
CA LEU A 78 8.21 3.70 -10.92
C LEU A 78 9.61 3.57 -11.53
N ARG A 79 10.59 4.33 -11.01
CA ARG A 79 11.99 4.20 -11.40
C ARG A 79 12.56 2.82 -11.02
N GLU A 80 12.32 2.36 -9.79
CA GLU A 80 12.74 1.03 -9.32
C GLU A 80 12.14 -0.07 -10.20
N ALA A 81 10.87 0.06 -10.59
CA ALA A 81 10.17 -0.88 -11.47
C ALA A 81 10.77 -0.90 -12.89
N ILE A 82 11.10 0.26 -13.46
CA ILE A 82 11.70 0.32 -14.81
C ILE A 82 13.10 -0.31 -14.84
N TYR A 83 13.94 -0.05 -13.83
CA TYR A 83 15.24 -0.74 -13.73
C TYR A 83 15.11 -2.24 -13.44
N ALA A 84 14.02 -2.65 -12.79
CA ALA A 84 13.71 -4.04 -12.50
C ALA A 84 12.91 -4.71 -13.62
N TYR A 85 12.59 -4.04 -14.74
CA TYR A 85 11.70 -4.56 -15.78
C TYR A 85 12.09 -5.96 -16.26
N SER A 86 13.39 -6.20 -16.49
CA SER A 86 13.95 -7.48 -16.93
C SER A 86 14.12 -8.52 -15.80
N ARG A 87 13.78 -8.17 -14.55
CA ARG A 87 13.98 -8.99 -13.35
C ARG A 87 12.63 -9.23 -12.65
N PRO A 88 11.89 -10.28 -13.03
CA PRO A 88 10.52 -10.51 -12.53
C PRO A 88 10.46 -10.67 -11.01
N ASP A 89 11.47 -11.28 -10.39
CA ASP A 89 11.54 -11.44 -8.93
C ASP A 89 11.63 -10.10 -8.20
N ARG A 90 12.36 -9.13 -8.77
CA ARG A 90 12.46 -7.78 -8.20
C ARG A 90 11.15 -7.02 -8.39
N LEU A 91 10.50 -7.14 -9.54
CA LEU A 91 9.16 -6.55 -9.75
C LEU A 91 8.15 -7.10 -8.74
N LYS A 92 8.14 -8.42 -8.52
CA LYS A 92 7.29 -9.05 -7.50
C LYS A 92 7.54 -8.45 -6.12
N SER A 93 8.81 -8.27 -5.74
CA SER A 93 9.16 -7.66 -4.45
C SER A 93 8.65 -6.22 -4.31
N ILE A 94 8.70 -5.42 -5.39
CA ILE A 94 8.22 -4.04 -5.42
C ILE A 94 6.70 -3.98 -5.27
N ILE A 95 5.97 -4.84 -6.00
CA ILE A 95 4.50 -4.94 -5.94
C ILE A 95 4.03 -5.46 -4.58
N SER A 96 4.79 -6.35 -3.93
CA SER A 96 4.43 -6.88 -2.61
C SER A 96 4.76 -5.96 -1.44
N ARG A 97 5.44 -4.82 -1.69
CA ARG A 97 5.87 -3.91 -0.61
C ARG A 97 4.65 -3.24 0.01
N HIS A 98 4.60 -3.18 1.35
CA HIS A 98 3.57 -2.41 2.06
C HIS A 98 3.59 -0.94 1.61
N GLY A 99 2.45 -0.45 1.13
CA GLY A 99 2.30 0.91 0.60
C GLY A 99 2.70 1.08 -0.86
N SER A 100 2.94 0.01 -1.62
CA SER A 100 3.29 0.11 -3.03
C SER A 100 2.16 0.77 -3.83
N THR A 101 2.44 1.91 -4.45
CA THR A 101 1.46 2.64 -5.26
C THR A 101 1.16 1.92 -6.58
N LEU A 102 2.10 1.10 -7.07
CA LEU A 102 1.99 0.32 -8.29
C LEU A 102 1.01 -0.87 -8.17
N ALA A 103 0.88 -1.48 -6.98
CA ALA A 103 -0.03 -2.61 -6.79
C ALA A 103 -1.52 -2.19 -6.82
N VAL A 104 -1.79 -0.91 -6.59
CA VAL A 104 -3.15 -0.34 -6.54
C VAL A 104 -3.64 0.05 -7.94
N LEU A 105 -2.79 0.00 -8.97
CA LEU A 105 -3.20 0.26 -10.34
C LEU A 105 -4.31 -0.73 -10.74
N PRO A 106 -5.44 -0.26 -11.30
CA PRO A 106 -6.62 -1.09 -11.53
C PRO A 106 -6.32 -2.31 -12.39
N ASP A 107 -5.48 -2.17 -13.42
CA ASP A 107 -5.13 -3.27 -14.31
C ASP A 107 -4.19 -4.31 -13.67
N ILE A 108 -3.47 -3.93 -12.60
CA ILE A 108 -2.62 -4.84 -11.82
C ILE A 108 -3.44 -5.46 -10.69
N ALA A 109 -4.27 -4.68 -10.01
CA ALA A 109 -5.16 -5.13 -8.94
C ALA A 109 -6.21 -6.13 -9.43
N ASN A 110 -6.71 -5.95 -10.66
CA ASN A 110 -7.67 -6.86 -11.30
C ASN A 110 -7.00 -8.06 -11.99
N SER A 111 -5.65 -8.10 -12.05
CA SER A 111 -4.92 -9.22 -12.64
C SER A 111 -4.78 -10.35 -11.61
N GLU A 112 -5.85 -11.13 -11.44
CA GLU A 112 -5.92 -12.21 -10.45
C GLU A 112 -4.83 -13.28 -10.61
N MET A 113 -4.31 -13.47 -11.83
CA MET A 113 -3.37 -14.55 -12.11
C MET A 113 -1.90 -14.14 -12.16
N GLN A 114 -1.52 -12.95 -12.66
CA GLN A 114 -0.10 -12.57 -12.80
C GLN A 114 0.14 -11.04 -12.74
N PRO A 115 0.22 -10.43 -11.54
CA PRO A 115 0.39 -8.99 -11.37
C PRO A 115 1.71 -8.46 -11.94
N VAL A 116 2.77 -9.29 -11.97
CA VAL A 116 4.06 -8.94 -12.58
C VAL A 116 3.93 -8.78 -14.10
N GLN A 117 3.21 -9.68 -14.76
CA GLN A 117 2.99 -9.59 -16.20
C GLN A 117 2.10 -8.41 -16.56
N ALA A 118 1.04 -8.16 -15.77
CA ALA A 118 0.20 -6.98 -15.93
C ALA A 118 1.03 -5.69 -15.82
N LEU A 119 1.90 -5.58 -14.82
CA LEU A 119 2.78 -4.43 -14.67
C LEU A 119 3.75 -4.28 -15.86
N GLN A 120 4.36 -5.38 -16.33
CA GLN A 120 5.23 -5.34 -17.51
C GLN A 120 4.48 -4.87 -18.75
N GLN A 121 3.26 -5.38 -18.99
CA GLN A 121 2.41 -4.96 -20.10
C GLN A 121 2.05 -3.49 -20.01
N GLN A 122 1.67 -3.00 -18.83
CA GLN A 122 1.36 -1.59 -18.60
C GLN A 122 2.56 -0.67 -18.87
N LEU A 123 3.75 -1.06 -18.45
CA LEU A 123 4.97 -0.31 -18.76
C LEU A 123 5.29 -0.30 -20.26
N VAL A 124 5.02 -1.39 -20.98
CA VAL A 124 5.18 -1.44 -22.44
C VAL A 124 4.15 -0.53 -23.13
N LEU A 125 2.88 -0.58 -22.72
CA LEU A 125 1.84 0.30 -23.25
C LEU A 125 2.15 1.78 -22.98
N ALA A 126 2.69 2.08 -21.80
CA ALA A 126 3.14 3.42 -21.45
C ALA A 126 4.39 3.85 -22.24
N LEU A 127 5.31 2.93 -22.54
CA LEU A 127 6.43 3.21 -23.44
C LEU A 127 5.93 3.50 -24.87
N ASP A 128 4.97 2.72 -25.36
CA ASP A 128 4.41 2.86 -26.70
C ASP A 128 3.61 4.16 -26.86
N SER A 129 3.01 4.68 -25.78
CA SER A 129 2.37 6.01 -25.80
C SER A 129 3.37 7.16 -25.93
N LEU A 130 4.64 6.97 -25.50
CA LEU A 130 5.73 7.93 -25.71
C LEU A 130 6.33 7.87 -27.11
N LYS A 131 5.95 6.89 -27.92
CA LYS A 131 6.47 6.72 -29.27
C LYS A 131 6.09 7.94 -30.13
N PRO A 132 7.06 8.66 -30.71
CA PRO A 132 6.74 9.80 -31.57
C PRO A 132 6.00 9.33 -32.83
N LEU A 133 5.05 10.12 -33.31
CA LEU A 133 4.19 9.84 -34.47
C LEU A 133 4.95 9.73 -35.82
N GLY A 134 6.26 10.01 -35.84
CA GLY A 134 7.10 9.93 -37.03
C GLY A 134 7.87 8.61 -37.16
N ASN A 135 8.48 8.37 -38.32
CA ASN A 135 9.40 7.26 -38.52
C ASN A 135 10.55 7.33 -37.52
N LEU A 136 10.61 6.35 -36.63
CA LEU A 136 11.67 6.24 -35.64
C LEU A 136 12.98 5.83 -36.34
N PRO A 137 14.05 6.62 -36.18
CA PRO A 137 15.36 6.24 -36.70
C PRO A 137 15.83 4.97 -35.98
N SER A 138 16.28 3.94 -36.70
CA SER A 138 16.84 2.73 -36.07
C SER A 138 18.05 3.07 -35.20
N LEU A 139 18.32 2.27 -34.15
CA LEU A 139 19.49 2.48 -33.27
C LEU A 139 20.81 2.50 -34.07
N GLU A 140 20.91 1.67 -35.11
CA GLU A 140 22.05 1.64 -36.04
C GLU A 140 22.22 2.98 -36.76
N SER A 141 21.11 3.54 -37.29
CA SER A 141 21.13 4.86 -37.95
C SER A 141 21.46 6.02 -37.01
N LEU A 142 21.22 5.85 -35.70
CA LEU A 142 21.61 6.83 -34.68
C LEU A 142 23.12 6.79 -34.41
N ARG A 143 23.68 5.58 -34.36
CA ARG A 143 25.11 5.33 -34.13
C ARG A 143 26.00 5.79 -35.29
N GLU A 144 25.51 5.62 -36.52
CA GLU A 144 26.27 5.88 -37.75
C GLU A 144 26.19 7.34 -38.22
N ARG A 145 25.58 8.24 -37.45
CA ARG A 145 25.46 9.65 -37.85
C ARG A 145 26.84 10.26 -38.10
N PRO A 146 27.05 11.05 -39.16
CA PRO A 146 28.33 11.70 -39.38
C PRO A 146 28.62 12.70 -38.26
N ILE A 147 29.89 12.82 -37.86
CA ILE A 147 30.36 13.65 -36.72
C ILE A 147 29.87 15.12 -36.81
N ARG A 148 29.67 15.62 -38.03
CA ARG A 148 29.14 16.97 -38.31
C ARG A 148 27.67 17.15 -37.88
N ASN A 149 26.85 16.10 -38.02
CA ASN A 149 25.46 16.10 -37.57
C ASN A 149 25.35 15.92 -36.06
N LYS A 150 26.26 15.15 -35.43
CA LYS A 150 26.36 15.00 -33.96
C LYS A 150 26.51 16.34 -33.25
N ARG A 151 27.29 17.26 -33.84
CA ARG A 151 27.54 18.60 -33.28
C ARG A 151 26.43 19.61 -33.54
N ARG A 152 25.55 19.38 -34.52
CA ARG A 152 24.58 20.36 -35.01
C ARG A 152 23.11 20.02 -34.73
N GLY A 153 22.80 18.74 -34.51
CA GLY A 153 21.43 18.30 -34.24
C GLY A 153 21.39 17.39 -33.02
N HIS A 154 21.07 17.96 -31.86
CA HIS A 154 20.66 17.16 -30.71
C HIS A 154 19.47 16.29 -31.12
N LEU A 155 19.41 15.06 -30.62
CA LEU A 155 18.24 14.21 -30.82
C LEU A 155 16.98 14.98 -30.34
N PRO A 156 15.88 14.96 -31.10
CA PRO A 156 14.60 15.46 -30.59
C PRO A 156 14.28 14.84 -29.24
N THR A 157 13.82 15.67 -28.30
CA THR A 157 13.61 15.26 -26.90
C THR A 157 12.65 14.07 -26.78
N SER A 158 11.59 14.03 -27.58
CA SER A 158 10.66 12.88 -27.63
C SER A 158 11.34 11.58 -28.02
N ILE A 159 12.20 11.61 -29.04
CA ILE A 159 12.95 10.45 -29.52
C ILE A 159 13.98 10.02 -28.46
N ALA A 160 14.66 10.97 -27.83
CA ALA A 160 15.62 10.70 -26.76
C ALA A 160 14.93 10.06 -25.54
N ASN A 161 13.78 10.58 -25.13
CA ASN A 161 12.99 10.06 -24.01
C ASN A 161 12.55 8.61 -24.27
N TYR A 162 12.03 8.32 -25.47
CA TYR A 162 11.63 6.97 -25.86
C TYR A 162 12.81 5.97 -25.85
N TYR A 163 13.92 6.32 -26.51
CA TYR A 163 15.07 5.40 -26.58
C TYR A 163 15.79 5.23 -25.26
N THR A 164 15.96 6.30 -24.47
CA THR A 164 16.57 6.19 -23.15
C THR A 164 15.76 5.24 -22.26
N LEU A 165 14.43 5.38 -22.23
CA LEU A 165 13.58 4.52 -21.41
C LEU A 165 13.57 3.07 -21.92
N ARG A 166 13.46 2.85 -23.24
CA ARG A 166 13.53 1.52 -23.84
C ARG A 166 14.86 0.82 -23.58
N LEU A 167 15.97 1.55 -23.65
CA LEU A 167 17.30 0.98 -23.40
C LEU A 167 17.50 0.65 -21.91
N VAL A 168 16.94 1.45 -21.00
CA VAL A 168 16.95 1.14 -19.57
C VAL A 168 16.13 -0.12 -19.27
N MET A 169 14.93 -0.24 -19.84
CA MET A 169 14.09 -1.43 -19.66
C MET A 169 14.77 -2.71 -20.18
N THR A 170 15.58 -2.61 -21.24
CA THR A 170 16.38 -3.72 -21.75
C THR A 170 17.65 -4.01 -20.92
N GLY A 171 17.95 -3.18 -19.91
CA GLY A 171 19.04 -3.41 -18.95
C GLY A 171 20.35 -2.70 -19.25
N HIS A 172 20.37 -1.73 -20.18
CA HIS A 172 21.57 -0.95 -20.49
C HIS A 172 21.91 0.04 -19.37
N THR A 173 23.21 0.24 -19.12
CA THR A 173 23.70 1.21 -18.14
C THR A 173 23.65 2.63 -18.71
N HIS A 174 23.65 3.65 -17.84
CA HIS A 174 23.65 5.06 -18.30
C HIS A 174 24.82 5.40 -19.21
N GLU A 175 25.98 4.77 -18.99
CA GLU A 175 27.18 4.96 -19.80
C GLU A 175 27.00 4.37 -21.21
N THR A 176 26.54 3.12 -21.30
CA THR A 176 26.25 2.50 -22.61
C THR A 176 25.16 3.24 -23.39
N ILE A 177 24.15 3.77 -22.70
CA ILE A 177 23.09 4.59 -23.32
C ILE A 177 23.67 5.92 -23.83
N ALA A 178 24.53 6.56 -23.03
CA ALA A 178 25.22 7.78 -23.42
C ALA A 178 26.05 7.58 -24.68
N GLU A 179 26.76 6.45 -24.78
CA GLU A 179 27.52 6.07 -25.97
C GLU A 179 26.63 5.79 -27.18
N MET A 180 25.56 4.99 -27.01
CA MET A 180 24.66 4.61 -28.12
C MET A 180 23.88 5.80 -28.69
N LEU A 181 23.49 6.75 -27.83
CA LEU A 181 22.74 7.94 -28.23
C LEU A 181 23.64 9.17 -28.46
N GLU A 182 24.94 9.02 -28.22
CA GLU A 182 25.96 10.06 -28.39
C GLU A 182 25.67 11.35 -27.61
N ILE A 183 25.15 11.17 -26.39
CA ILE A 183 24.77 12.23 -25.46
C ILE A 183 25.59 12.13 -24.18
N SER A 184 25.64 13.20 -23.40
CA SER A 184 26.31 13.14 -22.10
C SER A 184 25.54 12.26 -21.11
N PRO A 185 26.20 11.54 -20.18
CA PRO A 185 25.52 10.76 -19.13
C PRO A 185 24.57 11.60 -18.27
N ARG A 186 24.84 12.90 -18.12
CA ARG A 186 23.95 13.84 -17.43
C ARG A 186 22.64 14.05 -18.20
N GLN A 187 22.71 14.18 -19.52
CA GLN A 187 21.52 14.28 -20.37
C GLN A 187 20.69 13.00 -20.34
N VAL A 188 21.32 11.82 -20.28
CA VAL A 188 20.60 10.54 -20.11
C VAL A 188 19.70 10.59 -18.87
N ARG A 189 20.21 11.07 -17.73
CA ARG A 189 19.41 11.20 -16.50
C ARG A 189 18.24 12.18 -16.66
N ASN A 190 18.45 13.29 -17.36
CA ASN A 190 17.41 14.29 -17.59
C ASN A 190 16.30 13.75 -18.49
N TYR A 191 16.66 13.11 -19.61
CA TYR A 191 15.69 12.48 -20.51
C TYR A 191 14.94 11.34 -19.83
N LEU A 192 15.63 10.55 -19.00
CA LEU A 192 15.00 9.51 -18.19
C LEU A 192 13.97 10.12 -17.26
N ASN A 193 14.30 11.15 -16.47
CA ASN A 193 13.34 11.79 -15.58
C ASN A 193 12.12 12.36 -16.33
N GLN A 194 12.33 13.01 -17.47
CA GLN A 194 11.24 13.51 -18.31
C GLN A 194 10.35 12.37 -18.83
N ALA A 195 10.94 11.25 -19.24
CA ALA A 195 10.20 10.07 -19.68
C ALA A 195 9.41 9.42 -18.54
N LEU A 196 9.98 9.35 -17.34
CA LEU A 196 9.31 8.83 -16.15
C LEU A 196 8.12 9.71 -15.76
N ASP A 197 8.25 11.04 -15.81
CA ASP A 197 7.15 11.98 -15.53
C ASP A 197 6.00 11.77 -16.53
N ALA A 198 6.32 11.56 -17.81
CA ALA A 198 5.31 11.31 -18.84
C ALA A 198 4.61 9.94 -18.67
N ILE A 199 5.34 8.88 -18.30
CA ILE A 199 4.75 7.57 -17.98
C ILE A 199 3.88 7.65 -16.74
N LYS A 200 4.31 8.38 -15.73
CA LYS A 200 3.52 8.60 -14.52
C LYS A 200 2.16 9.21 -14.89
N VAL A 201 2.14 10.28 -15.68
CA VAL A 201 0.90 10.90 -16.16
C VAL A 201 0.03 9.91 -16.93
N TYR A 202 0.64 9.05 -17.77
CA TYR A 202 -0.11 8.03 -18.52
C TYR A 202 -0.77 6.99 -17.60
N LEU A 203 -0.02 6.44 -16.65
CA LEU A 203 -0.52 5.41 -15.73
C LEU A 203 -1.56 5.94 -14.73
N GLU A 204 -1.52 7.25 -14.42
CA GLU A 204 -2.50 7.92 -13.58
C GLU A 204 -3.79 8.28 -14.34
N GLN A 205 -3.81 8.20 -15.68
CA GLN A 205 -4.97 8.51 -16.51
C GLN A 205 -5.72 7.22 -16.95
N PRO A 206 -6.81 6.82 -16.27
CA PRO A 206 -7.52 5.58 -16.57
C PRO A 206 -8.30 5.57 -17.91
N GLN A 207 -8.37 6.69 -18.65
CA GLN A 207 -9.29 6.84 -19.79
C GLN A 207 -8.74 6.44 -21.18
N ASN A 208 -7.48 6.05 -21.31
CA ASN A 208 -6.89 5.75 -22.63
C ASN A 208 -6.92 4.26 -23.01
N HIS A 209 -7.29 3.35 -22.11
CA HIS A 209 -7.25 1.90 -22.38
C HIS A 209 -8.51 1.35 -23.09
N SER A 210 -9.58 2.13 -23.23
CA SER A 210 -10.86 1.70 -23.81
C SER A 210 -11.07 2.08 -25.28
N LYS A 211 -10.17 2.83 -25.92
CA LYS A 211 -10.33 3.25 -27.34
C LYS A 211 -9.62 2.37 -28.37
N ALA A 212 -8.85 1.36 -27.96
CA ALA A 212 -8.11 0.51 -28.91
C ALA A 212 -8.85 -0.76 -29.38
N LYS A 213 -10.17 -0.90 -29.10
CA LYS A 213 -10.96 -2.10 -29.48
C LYS A 213 -12.07 -1.87 -30.51
N ILE A 214 -12.17 -0.69 -31.11
CA ILE A 214 -13.13 -0.43 -32.20
C ILE A 214 -12.47 0.45 -33.27
N ALA A 215 -11.82 -0.20 -34.23
CA ALA A 215 -11.63 0.28 -35.60
C ALA A 215 -11.23 -0.91 -36.48
#